data_AF-A0A957UBC7-F1
#
_entry.id   AF-A0A957UBC7-F1
#
_cell.length_a   1.000
_cell.length_b   1.000
_cell.length_c   1.000
_cell.angle_alpha   90.00
_cell.angle_beta   90.00
_cell.angle_gamma   90.00
#
_symmetry.space_group_name_H-M   'P 1'
#
loop_
_entity.id
_entity.type
_entity.pdbx_description
1 polymer ?
#
loop_
_entity_poly.entity_id
_entity_poly.type
_entity_poly.pdbx_seq_one_letter_code
_entity_poly.pdbx_strand_id
1 'polypeptide(L)' 'MATPPTGFQPEDAALFETLNQYFVIEIWIENAATTETPATWRARVTHGPSGERWVVRSMEGMLSTLAEAFNLNGLDK' A
#
# COMPACT_ATOMS: atom_id res chain seq x y z
N MET A 1 -10.26 12.27 -25.50
CA MET A 1 -10.75 11.75 -24.21
C MET A 1 -9.66 10.85 -23.65
N ALA A 2 -9.04 11.22 -22.54
CA ALA A 2 -8.03 10.37 -21.90
C ALA A 2 -8.75 9.28 -21.11
N THR A 3 -8.40 8.02 -21.34
CA THR A 3 -8.85 6.88 -20.54
C THR A 3 -8.43 7.10 -19.08
N PRO A 4 -9.31 6.86 -18.09
CA PRO A 4 -8.89 6.92 -16.69
C PRO A 4 -7.78 5.88 -16.44
N PRO A 5 -6.83 6.14 -15.53
CA PRO A 5 -5.85 5.13 -15.13
C PRO A 5 -6.66 3.94 -14.60
N THR A 6 -6.62 2.86 -15.37
CA THR A 6 -7.38 1.66 -15.04
C THR A 6 -6.68 1.06 -13.84
N GLY A 7 -7.45 0.84 -12.76
CA GLY A 7 -6.93 0.12 -11.60
C GLY A 7 -6.35 -1.23 -12.01
N PHE A 8 -5.50 -1.77 -11.13
CA PHE A 8 -4.89 -3.10 -11.14
C PHE A 8 -5.29 -3.99 -12.34
N GLN A 9 -4.39 -4.11 -13.32
CA GLN A 9 -4.62 -4.91 -14.51
C GLN A 9 -4.37 -6.40 -14.24
N PRO A 10 -4.97 -7.32 -15.03
CA PRO A 10 -4.69 -8.75 -14.93
C PRO A 10 -3.21 -9.09 -15.14
N GLU A 11 -2.47 -8.34 -15.97
CA GLU A 11 -1.03 -8.54 -16.15
C GLU A 11 -0.20 -8.19 -14.91
N ASP A 12 -0.69 -7.30 -14.05
CA ASP A 12 -0.01 -6.99 -12.78
C ASP A 12 -0.01 -8.23 -11.87
N ALA A 13 -1.08 -9.04 -11.91
CA ALA A 13 -1.18 -10.29 -11.14
C ALA A 13 -0.09 -11.31 -11.50
N ALA A 14 0.27 -11.42 -12.79
CA ALA A 14 1.34 -12.34 -13.23
C ALA A 14 2.74 -11.86 -12.77
N LEU A 15 2.96 -10.54 -12.69
CA LEU A 15 4.17 -9.95 -12.12
C LEU A 15 4.27 -10.24 -10.61
N PHE A 16 3.14 -10.23 -9.91
CA PHE A 16 3.08 -10.56 -8.49
C PHE A 16 3.32 -12.03 -8.18
N GLU A 17 2.88 -12.96 -9.05
CA GLU A 17 3.21 -14.38 -8.91
C GLU A 17 4.72 -14.66 -9.05
N THR A 18 5.48 -13.78 -9.71
CA THR A 18 6.95 -13.89 -9.84
C THR A 18 7.72 -13.27 -8.68
N LEU A 19 7.10 -12.39 -7.89
CA LEU A 19 7.73 -11.72 -6.75
C LEU A 19 7.43 -12.50 -5.46
N ASN A 20 8.47 -13.08 -4.85
CA ASN A 20 8.33 -13.86 -3.61
C ASN A 20 7.82 -13.02 -2.41
N GLN A 21 7.88 -11.69 -2.52
CA GLN A 21 7.41 -10.69 -1.56
C GLN A 21 6.97 -9.44 -2.32
N TYR A 22 5.73 -8.99 -2.09
CA TYR A 22 5.23 -7.72 -2.64
C TYR A 22 4.19 -7.10 -1.72
N PHE A 23 3.99 -5.78 -1.87
CA PHE A 23 2.98 -5.03 -1.15
C PHE A 23 2.12 -4.24 -2.14
N VAL A 24 0.81 -4.28 -1.94
CA VAL A 24 -0.14 -3.40 -2.63
C VAL A 24 -0.50 -2.28 -1.66
N ILE A 25 -0.23 -1.04 -2.06
CA ILE A 25 -0.52 0.15 -1.25
C ILE A 25 -1.60 0.96 -1.94
N GLU A 26 -2.79 1.00 -1.35
CA GLU A 26 -3.89 1.85 -1.80
C GLU A 26 -3.89 3.13 -0.96
N ILE A 27 -3.73 4.31 -1.58
CA ILE A 27 -3.73 5.61 -0.88
C ILE A 27 -4.95 6.41 -1.32
N TRP A 28 -5.69 6.98 -0.36
CA TRP A 28 -6.83 7.85 -0.66
C TRP A 28 -6.89 9.04 0.29
N ILE A 29 -7.48 10.14 -0.19
CA ILE A 29 -7.80 11.30 0.63
C ILE A 29 -9.00 10.95 1.51
N GLU A 30 -8.84 11.12 2.82
CA GLU A 30 -9.92 10.97 3.78
C GLU A 30 -10.70 12.27 3.93
N ASN A 31 -9.99 13.38 4.11
CA ASN A 31 -10.57 14.73 4.11
C ASN A 31 -9.81 15.59 3.11
N ALA A 32 -10.53 16.23 2.20
CA ALA A 32 -9.95 17.19 1.28
C ALA A 32 -9.39 18.40 2.04
N ALA A 33 -8.33 19.02 1.50
CA ALA A 33 -7.83 20.26 2.06
C ALA A 33 -8.90 21.35 1.94
N THR A 34 -8.99 22.18 2.97
CA THR A 34 -9.75 23.43 2.95
C THR A 34 -8.79 24.61 3.05
N THR A 35 -9.32 25.84 3.06
CA THR A 35 -8.52 27.04 3.31
C THR A 35 -7.88 27.05 4.70
N GLU A 36 -8.51 26.37 5.67
CA GLU A 36 -8.10 26.40 7.08
C GLU A 36 -7.42 25.11 7.55
N THR A 37 -7.62 24.01 6.83
CA THR A 37 -7.14 22.68 7.22
C THR A 37 -6.44 21.94 6.08
N PRO A 38 -5.27 21.31 6.34
CA PRO A 38 -4.63 20.47 5.34
C PRO A 38 -5.45 19.20 5.08
N ALA A 39 -5.27 18.61 3.90
CA ALA A 39 -5.87 17.32 3.58
C ALA A 39 -5.37 16.23 4.53
N THR A 40 -6.26 15.32 4.93
CA THR A 40 -5.87 14.07 5.59
C THR A 40 -6.00 12.93 4.61
N TRP A 41 -5.13 11.93 4.74
CA TRP A 41 -5.14 10.74 3.89
C TRP A 41 -5.05 9.48 4.74
N ARG A 42 -5.46 8.37 4.14
CA ARG A 42 -5.24 7.03 4.66
C ARG A 42 -4.62 6.18 3.58
N ALA A 43 -3.91 5.14 4.02
CA ALA A 43 -3.51 4.08 3.12
C ALA A 43 -3.87 2.72 3.69
N ARG A 44 -4.09 1.78 2.78
CA ARG A 44 -4.17 0.36 3.07
C ARG A 44 -2.96 -0.31 2.47
N VAL A 45 -2.16 -0.94 3.32
CA VAL A 45 -1.04 -1.79 2.91
C VAL A 45 -1.54 -3.22 2.95
N THR A 46 -1.39 -3.94 1.85
CA THR A 46 -1.68 -5.37 1.76
C THR A 46 -0.39 -6.11 1.44
N HIS A 47 0.00 -7.07 2.29
CA HIS A 47 1.09 -7.98 1.98
C HIS A 47 0.56 -9.05 1.02
N GLY A 48 1.15 -9.13 -0.16
CA GLY A 48 0.71 -10.01 -1.22
C GLY A 48 0.66 -11.48 -0.82
N PRO A 49 1.81 -12.07 -0.42
CA PRO A 49 1.89 -13.48 -0.05
C PRO A 49 0.97 -13.92 1.11
N SER A 50 0.87 -13.15 2.19
CA SER A 50 0.03 -13.54 3.35
C SER A 50 -1.42 -13.06 3.24
N GLY A 51 -1.71 -12.09 2.37
CA GLY A 51 -3.00 -11.41 2.32
C GLY A 51 -3.28 -10.51 3.54
N GLU A 52 -2.30 -10.32 4.43
CA GLU A 52 -2.45 -9.47 5.62
C GLU A 52 -2.61 -8.00 5.23
N ARG A 53 -3.40 -7.26 6.02
CA ARG A 53 -3.81 -5.89 5.70
C ARG A 53 -3.65 -4.98 6.90
N TRP A 54 -3.08 -3.81 6.65
CA TRP A 54 -2.93 -2.74 7.64
C TRP A 54 -3.50 -1.44 7.10
N VAL A 55 -4.19 -0.68 7.94
CA VAL A 55 -4.67 0.66 7.61
C VAL A 55 -3.84 1.68 8.38
N VAL A 56 -3.12 2.51 7.65
CA VAL A 56 -2.21 3.53 8.19
C VAL A 56 -2.73 4.93 7.87
N ARG A 57 -2.38 5.89 8.72
CA ARG A 57 -2.85 7.29 8.64
C ARG A 57 -1.72 8.30 8.54
N SER A 58 -0.48 7.82 8.47
CA SER A 58 0.72 8.65 8.38
C SER A 58 1.78 7.95 7.56
N MET A 59 2.68 8.74 6.98
CA MET A 59 3.82 8.23 6.22
C MET A 59 4.72 7.39 7.12
N GLU A 60 4.98 7.87 8.33
CA GLU A 60 5.79 7.16 9.32
C GLU A 60 5.16 5.82 9.71
N GLY A 61 3.85 5.77 9.94
CA GLY A 61 3.14 4.50 10.22
C GLY A 61 3.25 3.52 9.06
N MET A 62 3.15 4.02 7.81
CA MET A 62 3.35 3.18 6.63
C MET A 62 4.76 2.61 6.55
N LEU A 63 5.79 3.43 6.77
CA LEU A 63 7.19 3.00 6.75
C LEU A 63 7.46 1.97 7.86
N SER A 64 6.91 2.18 9.07
CA SER A 64 7.03 1.23 10.18
C SER A 64 6.36 -0.11 9.86
N THR A 65 5.14 -0.10 9.29
CA THR A 65 4.45 -1.33 8.87
C THR A 65 5.24 -2.09 7.81
N LEU A 66 5.79 -1.40 6.81
CA LEU A 66 6.61 -2.03 5.78
C LEU A 66 7.89 -2.61 6.39
N ALA A 67 8.58 -1.86 7.25
CA ALA A 67 9.80 -2.33 7.92
C ALA A 67 9.55 -3.57 8.78
N GLU A 68 8.46 -3.59 9.55
CA GLU A 68 8.06 -4.75 10.35
C GLU A 68 7.75 -5.96 9.47
N ALA A 69 6.96 -5.77 8.40
CA ALA A 69 6.63 -6.84 7.48
C ALA A 69 7.86 -7.39 6.72
N PHE A 70 8.84 -6.54 6.38
CA PHE A 70 10.11 -7.00 5.81
C PHE A 70 10.99 -7.74 6.82
N ASN A 71 11.05 -7.28 8.07
CA ASN A 71 11.84 -7.93 9.14
C ASN A 71 11.24 -9.28 9.57
N LEU A 72 9.93 -9.44 9.55
CA LEU A 72 9.27 -10.74 9.77
C LEU A 72 9.64 -11.78 8.72
N ASN A 73 10.02 -11.35 7.52
CA ASN A 73 10.43 -12.24 6.40
C ASN A 73 11.95 -12.38 6.25
N GLY A 74 12.74 -11.74 7.12
CA GLY A 74 14.18 -11.72 7.03
C GLY A 74 14.84 -11.71 8.41
N LEU A 75 14.90 -12.89 9.04
CA LEU A 75 16.02 -13.41 9.86
C LEU A 75 15.55 -14.62 10.69
N ASP A 76 15.38 -15.75 10.02
CA ASP A 76 15.78 -17.04 10.59
C ASP A 76 16.37 -17.87 9.45
N LYS A 77 17.68 -17.73 9.26
CA LYS A 77 18.53 -18.61 8.45
C LYS A 77 19.50 -19.30 9.39
#